data_AF-A0A3G2JR21-F1
#
_entry.id   AF-A0A3G2JR21-F1
#
_cell.length_a   1.000
_cell.length_b   1.000
_cell.length_c   1.000
_cell.angle_alpha   90.00
_cell.angle_beta   90.00
_cell.angle_gamma   90.00
#
_symmetry.space_group_name_H-M   'P 1'
#
loop_
_entity.id
_entity.type
_entity.pdbx_description
1 polymer ?
#
loop_
_entity_poly.entity_id
_entity_poly.type
_entity_poly.pdbx_seq_one_letter_code
_entity_poly.pdbx_strand_id
1 'polypeptide(L)' 'MHLPSPTGGRRVRVDGEILGLAHNVRDLVEFLRRAGLEIEPEEVADSPLIDWRGVGPDRWEAETRT' A
#
# COMPACT_ATOMS: atom_id res chain seq x y z
N MET A 1 0.99 2.86 5.20
CA MET A 1 1.64 2.00 4.19
C MET A 1 3.12 1.85 4.51
N HIS A 2 3.68 0.64 4.52
CA HIS A 2 5.13 0.46 4.75
C HIS A 2 5.98 0.70 3.50
N LEU A 3 7.29 0.87 3.71
CA LEU A 3 8.29 0.80 2.64
C LEU A 3 8.14 -0.50 1.84
N PRO A 4 8.50 -0.50 0.55
CA PRO A 4 8.63 -1.74 -0.20
C PRO A 4 9.54 -2.74 0.52
N SER A 5 9.09 -3.99 0.61
CA SER A 5 9.87 -5.10 1.15
C SER A 5 11.03 -5.43 0.20
N PRO A 6 12.18 -5.92 0.71
CA PRO A 6 13.25 -6.46 -0.14
C PRO A 6 12.79 -7.59 -1.07
N THR A 7 11.72 -8.29 -0.71
CA THR A 7 11.09 -9.35 -1.52
C THR A 7 9.99 -8.84 -2.46
N GLY A 8 9.80 -7.53 -2.55
CA GLY A 8 8.69 -6.90 -3.29
C GLY A 8 7.42 -6.70 -2.46
N GLY A 9 6.59 -5.77 -2.91
CA GLY A 9 5.33 -5.40 -2.28
C GLY A 9 5.48 -4.55 -1.03
N ARG A 10 4.35 -4.09 -0.48
CA ARG A 10 4.26 -3.24 0.70
C ARG A 10 3.30 -3.82 1.71
N ARG A 11 3.72 -3.82 2.98
CA ARG A 11 2.83 -4.23 4.07
C ARG A 11 1.76 -3.16 4.29
N VAL A 12 0.50 -3.59 4.33
CA VAL A 12 -0.67 -2.73 4.58
C VAL A 12 -1.09 -2.90 6.04
N ARG A 13 -1.27 -1.77 6.74
CA ARG A 13 -1.77 -1.73 8.12
C ARG A 13 -2.90 -0.72 8.25
N VAL A 14 -3.93 -1.07 9.02
CA VAL A 14 -5.05 -0.21 9.44
C VAL A 14 -5.23 -0.41 10.93
N ASP A 15 -5.30 0.68 11.71
CA ASP A 15 -5.49 0.67 13.17
C ASP A 15 -4.57 -0.30 13.95
N GLY A 16 -3.33 -0.46 13.47
CA GLY A 16 -2.33 -1.36 14.07
C GLY A 16 -2.35 -2.79 13.54
N GLU A 17 -3.44 -3.22 12.90
CA GLU A 17 -3.61 -4.56 12.33
C GLU A 17 -2.98 -4.67 10.94
N ILE A 18 -2.45 -5.85 10.61
CA ILE A 18 -1.86 -6.14 9.29
C ILE A 18 -2.94 -6.75 8.38
N LEU A 19 -3.28 -6.05 7.30
CA LEU A 19 -4.23 -6.55 6.30
C LEU A 19 -3.58 -7.48 5.27
N GLY A 20 -2.29 -7.28 4.96
CA GLY A 20 -1.57 -8.11 4.01
C GLY A 20 -0.32 -7.47 3.39
N LEU A 21 0.17 -8.08 2.32
CA LEU A 21 1.27 -7.61 1.47
C LEU A 21 0.71 -7.30 0.08
N ALA A 22 0.63 -6.01 -0.27
CA ALA A 22 0.12 -5.54 -1.56
C ALA A 22 1.29 -5.31 -2.53
N HIS A 23 1.16 -5.76 -3.77
CA HIS A 23 2.21 -5.59 -4.80
C HIS A 23 1.87 -4.50 -5.80
N ASN A 24 0.65 -3.96 -5.74
CA ASN A 24 0.16 -2.92 -6.62
C ASN A 24 -1.06 -2.22 -5.97
N VAL A 25 -1.56 -1.17 -6.61
CA VAL A 25 -2.73 -0.40 -6.15
C VAL A 25 -4.00 -1.26 -6.05
N ARG A 26 -4.22 -2.20 -6.96
CA ARG A 26 -5.41 -3.07 -6.91
C ARG A 26 -5.42 -3.95 -5.67
N ASP A 27 -4.27 -4.55 -5.33
CA ASP A 27 -4.14 -5.34 -4.10
C ASP A 27 -4.48 -4.51 -2.86
N LEU A 28 -4.03 -3.25 -2.83
CA LEU A 28 -4.33 -2.33 -1.74
C LEU A 28 -5.83 -2.03 -1.64
N VAL A 29 -6.47 -1.67 -2.75
CA VAL A 29 -7.92 -1.38 -2.81
C VAL A 29 -8.72 -2.59 -2.33
N GLU A 30 -8.32 -3.81 -2.73
CA GLU A 30 -8.98 -5.04 -2.28
C GLU A 30 -8.82 -5.26 -0.77
N PHE A 31 -7.66 -4.95 -0.18
CA PHE A 31 -7.50 -5.02 1.28
C PHE A 31 -8.35 -3.99 2.02
N LEU A 32 -8.39 -2.75 1.53
CA LEU A 32 -9.20 -1.69 2.13
C LEU A 32 -10.69 -2.02 2.03
N ARG A 33 -11.17 -2.48 0.87
CA ARG A 33 -12.55 -2.91 0.67
C ARG A 33 -12.95 -4.01 1.64
N ARG A 34 -12.09 -5.02 1.84
CA ARG A 34 -12.33 -6.11 2.81
C ARG A 34 -12.34 -5.63 4.27
N ALA A 35 -11.68 -4.51 4.56
CA ALA A 35 -11.72 -3.83 5.85
C ALA A 35 -12.88 -2.81 5.97
N GLY A 36 -13.74 -2.69 4.96
CA GLY A 36 -14.88 -1.75 4.94
C GLY A 36 -14.50 -0.32 4.54
N LEU A 37 -13.31 -0.11 3.98
CA LEU A 37 -12.83 1.17 3.47
C LEU A 37 -12.90 1.14 1.93
N GLU A 38 -13.88 1.84 1.36
CA GLU A 38 -14.03 1.95 -0.09
C GLU A 38 -13.25 3.16 -0.61
N ILE A 39 -12.43 2.93 -1.63
CA ILE A 39 -11.62 3.94 -2.31
C ILE A 39 -11.37 3.48 -3.74
N GLU A 40 -11.43 4.40 -4.70
CA GLU A 40 -11.12 4.08 -6.09
C GLU A 40 -9.60 4.06 -6.34
N PRO A 41 -9.09 3.22 -7.27
CA PRO A 41 -7.66 3.12 -7.55
C PRO A 41 -6.97 4.47 -7.88
N GLU A 42 -7.67 5.37 -8.57
CA GLU A 42 -7.19 6.70 -8.93
C GLU A 42 -7.05 7.66 -7.73
N GLU A 43 -7.79 7.42 -6.65
CA GLU A 43 -7.77 8.27 -5.45
C GLU A 43 -6.66 7.87 -4.48
N VAL A 44 -6.12 6.66 -4.62
CA VAL A 44 -5.14 6.06 -3.70
C VAL A 44 -3.86 6.91 -3.55
N ALA A 45 -3.45 7.61 -4.60
CA ALA A 45 -2.24 8.43 -4.58
C ALA A 45 -2.37 9.65 -3.66
N ASP A 46 -3.53 10.31 -3.72
CA ASP A 46 -3.79 11.60 -3.07
C ASP A 46 -4.67 11.45 -1.81
N SER A 47 -5.08 10.22 -1.49
CA SER A 47 -5.99 9.97 -0.38
C SER A 47 -5.36 10.33 0.97
N PRO A 48 -6.01 11.20 1.76
CA PRO A 48 -5.55 11.51 3.11
C PRO A 48 -5.65 10.31 4.07
N LEU A 49 -6.33 9.23 3.65
CA LEU A 49 -6.44 7.99 4.43
C LEU A 49 -5.17 7.14 4.37
N ILE A 50 -4.26 7.41 3.43
CA ILE A 50 -3.10 6.56 3.16
C ILE A 50 -1.80 7.32 3.45
N ASP A 51 -1.20 7.01 4.59
CA ASP A 51 0.16 7.44 4.91
C ASP A 51 1.20 6.58 4.16
N TRP A 52 1.77 7.12 3.08
CA TRP A 52 2.83 6.48 2.29
C TRP A 52 4.20 6.65 2.96
N ARG A 53 4.78 5.55 3.46
CA ARG A 53 6.17 5.58 3.97
C ARG A 53 7.19 5.39 2.85
N GLY A 54 8.13 6.34 2.80
CA GLY A 54 9.21 6.40 1.82
C GLY A 54 8.72 6.84 0.45
N VAL A 55 8.96 6.00 -0.55
CA VAL A 55 8.49 6.26 -1.93
C VAL A 55 6.97 6.17 -2.01
N GLY A 56 6.37 6.91 -2.95
CA GLY A 56 4.92 7.03 -3.11
C GLY A 56 4.23 5.81 -3.78
N PRO A 57 2.99 5.98 -4.26
CA PRO A 57 2.13 4.93 -4.82
C PRO A 57 2.66 4.30 -6.11
N ASP A 58 3.57 4.96 -6.81
CA ASP A 58 4.11 4.48 -8.09
C ASP A 58 5.17 3.38 -7.92
N ARG A 59 5.61 3.12 -6.68
CA ARG A 59 6.72 2.20 -6.41
C ARG A 59 6.34 1.15 -5.37
N TRP A 60 6.40 -0.11 -5.78
CA TRP A 60 6.03 -1.27 -4.95
C TRP A 60 7.19 -2.22 -4.69
N GLU A 61 8.29 -2.06 -5.42
CA GLU A 61 9.52 -2.82 -5.26
C GLU A 61 10.57 -1.99 -4.51
N ALA A 62 11.43 -2.69 -3.76
CA ALA A 62 12.56 -2.06 -3.11
C ALA A 62 13.45 -1.36 -4.14
N GLU A 63 14.18 -0.33 -3.70
CA GLU A 63 15.38 0.07 -4.43
C GLU A 63 16.36 -1.10 -4.35
N THR A 64 16.54 -1.77 -5.49
CA THR A 64 17.70 -2.63 -5.70
C THR A 64 18.91 -1.74 -5.47
N ARG A 65 19.53 -1.88 -4.30
CA ARG A 65 20.75 -1.19 -3.97
C ARG A 65 21.87 -1.90 -4.74
N THR A 66 22.11 -1.45 -5.97
CA THR A 66 23.28 -1.84 -6.78
C THR A 66 24.55 -1.27 -6.18
#